data_AF-A4VNY0-F1
#
_entry.id   AF-A4VNY0-F1
#
_cell.length_a   1.000
_cell.length_b   1.000
_cell.length_c   1.000
_cell.angle_alpha   90.00
_cell.angle_beta   90.00
_cell.angle_gamma   90.00
#
_symmetry.space_group_name_H-M   'P 1'
#
loop_
_entity.id
_entity.type
_entity.pdbx_description
1 polymer ?
#
loop_
_entity_poly.entity_id
_entity_poly.type
_entity_poly.pdbx_seq_one_letter_code
_entity_poly.pdbx_strand_id
1 'polypeptide(L)' 'MFESHGVKVIIDPKSLVYLDGTELDFVREGLNEGFKFNNPNVRGECGCGESFNI' A
#
# COMPACT_ATOMS: atom_id res chain seq x y z
N MET A 1 11.12 8.36 5.24
CA MET A 1 9.94 9.25 5.29
C MET A 1 9.71 9.76 3.89
N PHE A 2 8.48 9.68 3.42
CA PHE A 2 8.06 10.17 2.10
C PHE A 2 7.01 11.26 2.29
N GLU A 3 6.90 12.18 1.33
CA GLU A 3 5.84 13.19 1.31
C GLU A 3 5.14 13.09 -0.04
N SER A 4 3.81 13.02 0.00
CA SER A 4 2.97 12.91 -1.20
C SER A 4 1.65 13.60 -0.94
N HIS A 5 1.20 14.44 -1.87
CA HIS A 5 -0.07 15.19 -1.76
C HIS A 5 -0.20 16.01 -0.45
N GLY A 6 0.93 16.49 0.10
CA GLY A 6 0.97 17.21 1.39
C GLY A 6 0.80 16.31 2.62
N VAL A 7 0.77 14.99 2.44
CA VAL A 7 0.70 13.99 3.50
C VAL A 7 2.07 13.37 3.73
N LYS A 8 2.43 13.20 5.00
CA LYS A 8 3.68 12.56 5.41
C LYS A 8 3.47 11.07 5.61
N VAL A 9 4.26 10.26 4.91
CA VAL A 9 4.26 8.80 4.99
C VAL A 9 5.51 8.34 5.74
N ILE A 10 5.30 7.65 6.85
CA ILE A 10 6.35 7.13 7.72
C ILE A 10 6.36 5.61 7.59
N ILE A 11 7.55 5.07 7.33
CA ILE A 11 7.76 3.63 7.13
C ILE A 11 8.88 3.20 8.08
N ASP A 12 8.67 2.10 8.79
CA ASP A 12 9.74 1.46 9.55
C ASP A 12 10.83 0.96 8.58
N PRO A 13 12.12 1.20 8.86
CA PRO A 13 13.21 0.82 7.95
C PRO A 13 13.24 -0.68 7.59
N LYS A 14 12.80 -1.58 8.47
CA LYS A 14 12.75 -3.03 8.17
C LYS A 14 11.61 -3.35 7.22
N SER A 15 10.51 -2.60 7.29
CA SER A 15 9.37 -2.74 6.38
C SER A 15 9.69 -2.25 4.96
N LEU A 16 10.69 -1.38 4.78
CA LEU A 16 11.03 -0.80 3.48
C LEU A 16 11.38 -1.87 2.43
N VAL A 17 12.06 -2.95 2.83
CA VAL A 17 12.43 -4.06 1.92
C VAL A 17 11.19 -4.71 1.28
N TYR A 18 10.07 -4.74 2.00
CA TYR A 18 8.81 -5.31 1.51
C TYR A 18 7.97 -4.31 0.72
N LEU A 19 8.16 -3.01 0.96
CA LEU A 19 7.35 -1.93 0.40
C LEU A 19 8.05 -1.17 -0.73
N ASP A 20 9.31 -1.49 -1.02
CA ASP A 20 10.05 -0.84 -2.10
C ASP A 20 9.34 -1.02 -3.45
N GLY A 21 9.12 0.10 -4.14
CA GLY A 21 8.33 0.15 -5.37
C GLY A 21 6.82 0.01 -5.20
N THR A 22 6.29 -0.07 -3.96
CA THR A 22 4.84 -0.11 -3.72
C THR A 22 4.22 1.26 -3.91
N GLU A 23 3.11 1.29 -4.65
CA GLU A 23 2.23 2.46 -4.75
C GLU A 23 1.07 2.32 -3.77
N LEU A 24 0.76 3.40 -3.06
CA LEU A 24 -0.36 3.48 -2.14
C LEU A 24 -1.41 4.43 -2.73
N ASP A 25 -2.61 3.93 -2.98
CA ASP A 25 -3.72 4.71 -3.51
C ASP A 25 -4.90 4.71 -2.54
N PHE A 26 -5.62 5.83 -2.44
CA PHE A 26 -6.83 5.90 -1.62
C PHE A 26 -8.04 5.80 -2.53
N VAL A 27 -8.67 4.62 -2.52
CA VAL A 27 -9.79 4.30 -3.42
C VAL A 27 -11.10 4.33 -2.66
N ARG A 28 -12.16 4.72 -3.39
CA ARG A 28 -13.52 4.71 -2.89
C ARG A 28 -14.40 3.92 -3.85
N GLU A 29 -14.70 2.68 -3.48
CA GLU A 29 -15.48 1.73 -4.27
C GLU A 29 -16.83 1.47 -3.60
N GLY A 30 -17.86 2.18 -4.08
CA GLY A 30 -19.22 2.09 -3.55
C GLY A 30 -19.32 2.61 -2.11
N LEU A 31 -19.61 1.69 -1.17
CA LEU A 31 -19.68 1.98 0.26
C LEU A 31 -18.33 1.79 0.98
N ASN A 32 -17.33 1.23 0.31
CA ASN A 32 -16.01 0.99 0.90
C ASN A 32 -15.05 2.12 0.51
N GLU A 33 -14.29 2.59 1.49
CA GLU A 33 -13.20 3.54 1.31
C GLU A 33 -11.97 3.02 2.05
N GLY A 34 -10.81 3.09 1.41
CA GLY A 34 -9.61 2.50 1.99
C GLY A 34 -8.36 2.69 1.16
N PHE A 35 -7.23 2.29 1.73
CA PHE A 35 -5.96 2.29 1.04
C PHE A 35 -5.77 0.98 0.28
N LYS A 36 -5.44 1.10 -1.00
CA LYS A 36 -5.02 0.00 -1.86
C LYS A 36 -3.50 0.02 -2.00
N PHE A 37 -2.88 -1.13 -1.80
CA PHE A 37 -1.44 -1.33 -1.94
C PHE A 37 -1.16 -2.04 -3.26
N ASN A 38 -0.53 -1.35 -4.21
CA ASN A 38 -0.08 -1.92 -5.46
C ASN A 38 1.42 -2.18 -5.36
N ASN A 39 1.81 -3.39 -4.95
CA ASN A 39 3.21 -3.76 -4.78
C ASN A 39 3.66 -4.69 -5.92
N PRO A 40 4.67 -4.30 -6.73
CA PRO A 40 5.13 -5.10 -7.86
C PRO A 40 5.73 -6.46 -7.46
N ASN A 41 6.10 -6.63 -6.19
CA ASN A 41 6.68 -7.87 -5.66
C ASN A 41 5.64 -8.86 -5.14
N VAL A 42 4.36 -8.48 -5.06
CA VAL A 42 3.30 -9.34 -4.51
C VAL A 42 3.00 -10.50 -5.45
N ARG A 43 3.00 -11.72 -4.90
CA ARG A 43 2.69 -12.97 -5.62
C ARG A 43 1.25 -13.42 -5.45
N GLY A 44 0.52 -12.79 -4.54
CA GLY A 44 -0.91 -13.00 -4.33
C GLY A 44 -1.50 -11.95 -3.40
N GLU A 45 -2.58 -11.32 -3.85
CA GLU A 45 -3.44 -10.45 -3.04
C GLU A 45 -4.63 -11.26 -2.50
N CYS A 46 -4.99 -11.07 -1.23
CA CYS A 46 -6.26 -11.57 -0.72
C CYS A 46 -7.38 -10.76 -1.39
N GLY A 47 -8.47 -11.42 -1.82
CA GLY A 47 -9.52 -10.80 -2.64
C GLY A 47 -10.28 -9.61 -2.02
N CYS A 48 -9.99 -9.23 -0.77
CA CYS A 48 -10.46 -7.98 -0.16
C CYS A 48 -9.47 -6.81 -0.25
N GLY A 49 -8.24 -7.02 -0.74
CA GLY A 49 -7.21 -5.98 -0.91
C GLY A 49 -6.52 -5.51 0.38
N GLU A 50 -6.99 -5.98 1.55
CA GLU A 50 -6.49 -5.57 2.86
C GLU A 50 -5.24 -6.35 3.32
N SER A 51 -4.83 -7.37 2.56
CA SER A 51 -3.71 -8.24 2.91
C SER A 51 -3.07 -8.83 1.66
N PHE A 52 -1.74 -8.87 1.64
CA PHE A 52 -0.94 -9.39 0.54
C PHE A 52 0.23 -10.21 1.07
N ASN A 53 0.68 -11.18 0.27
CA ASN A 53 1.88 -11.96 0.56
C ASN A 53 2.94 -11.63 -0.50
N ILE A 54 4.15 -11.31 -0.02
CA ILE A 54 5.35 -11.06 -0.83
C ILE A 54 6.21 -12.33 -0.90
#